data_AF-A0A923G5A6-F1
#
_entry.id   AF-A0A923G5A6-F1
#
_cell.length_a   1.000
_cell.length_b   1.000
_cell.length_c   1.000
_cell.angle_alpha   90.00
_cell.angle_beta   90.00
_cell.angle_gamma   90.00
#
_symmetry.space_group_name_H-M   'P 1'
#
loop_
_entity.id
_entity.type
_entity.pdbx_description
1 polymer ?
#
loop_
_entity_poly.entity_id
_entity_poly.type
_entity_poly.pdbx_seq_one_letter_code
_entity_poly.pdbx_strand_id
1 'polypeptide(L)' 'MERRVAQSLLQKDVFNACVTWYTRPPQTLPAWIMMNDMKGKFAKVRLNEAWVAGACN' A
#
# COMPACT_ATOMS: atom_id res chain seq x y z
N MET A 1 22.40 10.52 -9.16
CA MET A 1 22.43 9.32 -8.29
C MET A 1 21.31 9.37 -7.26
N GLU A 2 21.08 10.53 -6.62
CA GLU A 2 20.08 10.74 -5.56
C GLU A 2 18.63 10.40 -5.93
N ARG A 3 18.16 10.72 -7.15
CA ARG A 3 16.78 10.40 -7.59
C ARG A 3 16.48 8.89 -7.60
N ARG A 4 17.44 8.06 -8.00
CA ARG A 4 17.26 6.60 -8.05
C ARG A 4 17.19 6.00 -6.64
N VAL A 5 17.97 6.54 -5.71
CA VAL A 5 17.95 6.15 -4.29
C VAL A 5 16.62 6.53 -3.64
N ALA A 6 16.12 7.75 -3.88
CA ALA A 6 14.83 8.19 -3.37
C ALA A 6 13.65 7.35 -3.90
N GLN A 7 13.67 6.99 -5.19
CA GLN A 7 12.67 6.08 -5.77
C GLN A 7 12.71 4.69 -5.15
N SER A 8 13.90 4.15 -4.91
CA SER A 8 14.08 2.84 -4.26
C SER A 8 13.55 2.82 -2.83
N LEU A 9 13.81 3.88 -2.06
CA LEU A 9 13.28 4.03 -0.70
C LEU A 9 11.75 4.15 -0.71
N LEU A 10 11.18 4.98 -1.59
CA LEU A 10 9.73 5.08 -1.73
C LEU A 10 9.09 3.74 -2.09
N GLN A 11 9.70 2.98 -3.00
CA GLN A 11 9.18 1.67 -3.41
C GLN A 11 9.16 0.68 -2.23
N LYS A 12 10.20 0.70 -1.39
CA LYS A 12 10.27 -0.12 -0.17
C LYS A 12 9.18 0.27 0.83
N ASP A 13 8.97 1.56 1.03
CA ASP A 13 7.95 2.06 1.96
C ASP A 13 6.53 1.71 1.48
N VAL A 14 6.28 1.80 0.17
CA VAL A 14 5.03 1.36 -0.45
C VAL A 14 4.82 -0.13 -0.24
N PHE A 15 5.84 -0.96 -0.48
CA PHE A 15 5.72 -2.40 -0.30
C PHE A 15 5.40 -2.77 1.16
N ASN A 16 6.11 -2.18 2.13
CA ASN A 16 5.88 -2.43 3.54
C ASN A 16 4.48 -2.00 3.99
N ALA A 17 4.00 -0.86 3.49
CA ALA A 17 2.65 -0.39 3.77
C ALA A 17 1.59 -1.36 3.22
N CYS A 18 1.76 -1.86 2.00
CA CYS A 18 0.85 -2.86 1.42
C CYS A 18 0.82 -4.17 2.22
N VAL A 19 1.98 -4.68 2.65
CA VAL A 19 2.07 -5.91 3.46
C VAL A 19 1.41 -5.72 4.82
N THR A 20 1.61 -4.56 5.46
CA THR A 20 0.98 -4.24 6.75
C THR A 20 -0.53 -4.07 6.63
N TRP A 21 -0.98 -3.54 5.51
CA TRP A 21 -2.39 -3.28 5.25
C TRP A 21 -3.18 -4.55 4.90
N TYR A 22 -2.52 -5.54 4.29
CA TYR A 22 -3.14 -6.79 3.93
C TYR A 22 -3.56 -7.58 5.17
N THR A 23 -4.85 -7.90 5.25
CA THR A 23 -5.40 -8.80 6.25
C THR A 23 -5.85 -10.09 5.59
N ARG A 24 -5.54 -11.23 6.22
CA ARG A 24 -6.01 -12.54 5.73
C ARG A 24 -7.54 -12.60 5.88
N PRO A 25 -8.29 -13.04 4.84
CA PRO A 25 -9.71 -13.35 4.98
C PRO A 25 -9.97 -14.27 6.19
N PRO A 26 -11.11 -14.11 6.89
CA PRO A 26 -12.29 -13.32 6.52
C PRO A 26 -12.22 -11.84 6.94
N GLN A 27 -11.09 -11.36 7.46
CA GLN A 27 -10.99 -10.00 7.99
C GLN A 27 -11.14 -8.97 6.87
N THR A 28 -11.98 -7.96 7.10
CA THR A 28 -12.20 -6.85 6.17
C THR A 28 -10.95 -6.00 6.09
N LEU A 29 -10.41 -5.82 4.88
CA LEU A 29 -9.33 -4.87 4.66
C LEU A 29 -9.83 -3.44 4.89
N PRO A 30 -9.08 -2.60 5.62
CA PRO A 30 -9.41 -1.19 5.75
C PRO A 30 -9.51 -0.51 4.38
N ALA A 31 -10.49 0.38 4.16
CA ALA A 31 -10.67 1.05 2.87
C ALA A 31 -9.55 2.04 2.51
N TRP A 32 -8.72 2.42 3.48
CA TRP A 32 -7.60 3.34 3.31
C TRP A 32 -6.54 3.14 4.39
N ILE A 33 -5.32 3.58 4.11
CA ILE A 33 -4.21 3.70 5.07
C ILE A 33 -3.57 5.09 5.00
N MET A 34 -2.86 5.45 6.07
CA MET A 34 -1.97 6.61 6.06
C MET A 34 -0.55 6.14 5.74
N MET A 35 0.11 6.82 4.83
CA MET A 35 1.52 6.59 4.50
C MET A 35 2.28 7.90 4.56
N ASN A 36 3.54 7.86 4.96
CA ASN A 36 4.40 9.04 4.83
C ASN A 36 4.82 9.21 3.36
N ASP A 37 4.71 10.43 2.84
CA ASP A 37 5.31 10.80 1.57
C ASP A 37 6.83 10.98 1.73
N MET A 38 7.54 11.14 0.61
CA MET A 38 8.99 11.37 0.61
C MET A 38 9.42 12.68 1.32
N LYS A 39 8.47 13.53 1.71
CA LYS A 39 8.69 14.78 2.44
C LYS A 39 8.28 14.66 3.92
N GLY A 40 7.97 13.46 4.40
CA GLY A 40 7.57 13.18 5.78
C GLY A 40 6.14 13.62 6.13
N LYS A 41 5.29 13.91 5.13
CA LYS A 41 3.88 14.25 5.34
C LYS A 41 3.02 13.01 5.23
N PHE A 42 2.00 12.91 6.07
CA PHE A 42 1.02 11.83 5.97
C PHE A 42 0.09 12.05 4.77
N ALA A 43 0.07 11.07 3.86
CA ALA A 43 -0.82 10.98 2.72
C ALA A 43 -1.82 9.84 2.92
N LYS A 44 -3.08 10.06 2.56
CA LYS A 44 -4.15 9.06 2.62
C LYS A 44 -4.17 8.25 1.32
N VAL A 45 -3.86 6.97 1.38
CA VAL A 45 -3.93 6.03 0.25
C VAL A 45 -5.20 5.21 0.38
N ARG A 46 -6.02 5.18 -0.68
CA ARG A 46 -7.31 4.48 -0.72
C ARG A 46 -7.21 3.22 -1.55
N LEU A 47 -8.00 2.19 -1.20
CA LEU A 47 -8.19 1.06 -2.10
C LEU A 47 -8.84 1.60 -3.36
N ASN A 48 -8.29 1.24 -4.51
CA ASN A 48 -9.03 1.39 -5.74
C ASN A 48 -10.13 0.31 -5.72
N GLU A 49 -11.33 0.66 -6.16
CA GLU A 49 -12.45 -0.30 -6.22
C GLU A 49 -12.09 -1.40 -7.23
N ALA A 50 -11.52 -2.49 -6.73
CA ALA A 50 -11.16 -3.66 -7.51
C ALA A 50 -11.94 -4.85 -6.97
N TRP A 51 -12.86 -5.37 -7.77
CA TRP A 51 -13.60 -6.57 -7.46
C TRP A 51 -12.82 -7.78 -7.99
N VAL A 52 -12.41 -8.67 -7.09
CA VAL A 52 -11.82 -9.97 -7.45
C VAL A 52 -12.86 -11.03 -7.13
N ALA A 53 -13.63 -11.44 -8.15
CA ALA A 53 -14.44 -12.64 -8.06
C ALA A 53 -13.52 -13.86 -8.17
N GLY A 54 -13.61 -14.79 -7.21
CA GLY A 54 -12.70 -15.93 -7.10
C GLY A 54 -12.77 -16.88 -8.31
N ALA A 55 -11.66 -17.55 -8.58
CA ALA A 55 -11.66 -18.79 -9.35
C ALA A 55 -11.96 -19.95 -8.39
N CYS A 56 -13.10 -20.61 -8.59
CA CYS A 56 -13.37 -21.91 -7.98
C CYS A 56 -12.50 -22.95 -8.71
N ASN A 57 -11.63 -23.64 -7.98
CA ASN A 57 -11.12 -24.94 -8.42
C ASN A 57 -12.13 -26.02 -8.06
#